data_AF-A0A7V6YEV4-F1
#
_entry.id   AF-A0A7V6YEV4-F1
#
_cell.length_a   1.000
_cell.length_b   1.000
_cell.length_c   1.000
_cell.angle_alpha   90.00
_cell.angle_beta   90.00
_cell.angle_gamma   90.00
#
_symmetry.space_group_name_H-M   'P 1'
#
loop_
_entity.id
_entity.type
_entity.pdbx_description
1 polymer ?
#
loop_
_entity_poly.entity_id
_entity_poly.type
_entity_poly.pdbx_seq_one_letter_code
_entity_poly.pdbx_strand_id
1 'polypeptide(L)'
;VAGILTSLGKRVVAVRHPMPYGDLAKQACQRFASYEDLDRHECTIEEREEYEPHLDNGCVVYAGVDYERILREAEKEADIILWDGGNNDFPFYRPDVMITLVDPHRPGHEITYHPGATNLRLADIVIINKIETSSPEHVDLVRANIRKVNPEAVVVDAASPIFVENGQLLRGKRVLVVEDGPTLTHGNMAYGAGAIGARKYGASELIDPRPYAVGSIKDTFAKYDHLSYILPAMGYSKTQLEELEATIAGVDADVVVIGTPIDLSRVIKIKQPTVRVRYELQEIGEPNLADLLKAKLSL
;
A
#
# COMPACT_ATOMS: atom_id res chain seq x y z
N VAL A 1 7.89 7.80 6.80
CA VAL A 1 7.85 8.32 8.19
C VAL A 1 8.69 7.48 9.15
N ALA A 2 8.40 6.19 9.36
CA ALA A 2 9.18 5.35 10.28
C ALA A 2 10.69 5.41 10.02
N GLY A 3 11.13 5.22 8.76
CA GLY A 3 12.55 5.33 8.40
C GLY A 3 13.20 6.68 8.72
N ILE A 4 12.47 7.80 8.60
CA ILE A 4 12.96 9.13 9.00
C ILE A 4 13.22 9.14 10.52
N LEU A 5 12.24 8.73 11.31
CA LEU A 5 12.33 8.73 12.77
C LEU A 5 13.41 7.77 13.30
N THR A 6 13.53 6.58 12.70
CA THR A 6 14.60 5.62 13.03
C THR A 6 15.98 6.19 12.66
N SER A 7 16.12 6.89 11.54
CA SER A 7 17.39 7.56 11.18
C SER A 7 17.78 8.67 12.17
N LEU A 8 16.82 9.22 12.91
CA LEU A 8 17.03 10.15 14.02
C LEU A 8 17.26 9.45 15.37
N GLY A 9 17.47 8.13 15.36
CA GLY A 9 17.78 7.32 16.55
C GLY A 9 16.58 7.04 17.46
N LYS A 10 15.35 7.20 16.99
CA LYS A 10 14.13 6.89 17.77
C LYS A 10 13.72 5.44 17.57
N ARG A 11 13.28 4.79 18.64
CA ARG A 11 12.59 3.49 18.57
C ARG A 11 11.15 3.72 18.13
N VAL A 12 10.78 3.18 16.98
CA VAL A 12 9.46 3.38 16.38
C VAL A 12 8.70 2.06 16.37
N VAL A 13 7.44 2.12 16.77
CA VAL A 13 6.48 1.03 16.64
C VAL A 13 5.30 1.52 15.82
N ALA A 14 4.82 0.70 14.89
CA ALA A 14 3.59 0.98 14.16
C ALA A 14 2.39 0.37 14.89
N VAL A 15 1.33 1.14 15.10
CA VAL A 15 0.00 0.60 15.47
C VAL A 15 -0.87 0.65 14.24
N ARG A 16 -1.14 -0.52 13.65
CA ARG A 16 -1.92 -0.66 12.43
C ARG A 16 -3.38 -0.91 12.79
N HIS A 17 -4.30 -0.15 12.19
CA HIS A 17 -5.72 -0.42 12.33
C HIS A 17 -5.99 -1.88 11.91
N PRO A 18 -6.58 -2.72 12.78
CA PRO A 18 -6.75 -4.13 12.48
C PRO A 18 -7.76 -4.33 11.35
N MET A 19 -7.63 -5.46 10.67
CA MET A 19 -8.73 -6.04 9.91
C MET A 19 -9.35 -7.13 10.80
N PRO A 20 -10.50 -6.87 11.47
CA PRO A 20 -11.02 -7.70 12.54
C PRO A 20 -11.74 -8.94 11.99
N TYR A 21 -11.04 -9.72 11.16
CA TYR A 21 -11.51 -10.99 10.64
C TYR A 21 -11.22 -12.08 11.68
N GLY A 22 -12.26 -12.64 12.30
CA GLY A 22 -12.12 -13.78 13.20
C GLY A 22 -12.47 -13.49 14.66
N ASP A 23 -11.67 -14.03 15.59
CA ASP A 23 -11.95 -13.97 17.03
C ASP A 23 -11.35 -12.71 17.66
N LEU A 24 -12.21 -11.70 17.83
CA LEU A 24 -11.82 -10.39 18.38
C LEU A 24 -11.22 -10.49 19.79
N ALA A 25 -11.61 -11.49 20.60
CA ALA A 25 -11.05 -11.66 21.93
C ALA A 25 -9.59 -12.11 21.87
N LYS A 26 -9.23 -12.96 20.89
CA LYS A 26 -7.84 -13.34 20.62
C LYS A 26 -7.04 -12.21 19.97
N GLN A 27 -7.72 -11.35 19.20
CA GLN A 27 -7.15 -10.19 18.51
C GLN A 27 -7.24 -8.90 19.35
N ALA A 28 -7.33 -9.00 20.69
CA ALA A 28 -7.39 -7.82 21.54
C ALA A 28 -6.11 -6.96 21.41
N CYS A 29 -4.94 -7.61 21.42
CA CYS A 29 -3.64 -6.96 21.24
C CYS A 29 -2.65 -8.00 20.72
N GLN A 30 -2.14 -7.80 19.51
CA GLN A 30 -1.14 -8.63 18.85
C GLN A 30 0.10 -7.80 18.56
N ARG A 31 1.26 -8.44 18.65
CA ARG A 31 2.57 -7.83 18.42
C ARG A 31 3.31 -8.67 17.40
N PHE A 32 3.78 -8.04 16.34
CA PHE A 32 4.50 -8.67 15.24
C PHE A 32 5.89 -8.05 15.13
N ALA A 33 6.92 -8.83 15.39
CA ALA A 33 8.31 -8.42 15.20
C ALA A 33 9.03 -9.27 14.14
N SER A 34 8.42 -10.38 13.72
CA SER A 34 8.95 -11.23 12.65
C SER A 34 7.84 -11.90 11.84
N TYR A 35 8.23 -12.55 10.75
CA TYR A 35 7.33 -13.31 9.91
C TYR A 35 6.69 -14.49 10.65
N GLU A 36 7.40 -15.11 11.58
CA GLU A 36 6.87 -16.20 12.41
C GLU A 36 5.72 -15.73 13.32
N ASP A 37 5.68 -14.45 13.70
CA ASP A 37 4.54 -13.90 14.44
C ASP A 37 3.30 -13.80 13.55
N LEU A 38 3.44 -13.51 12.25
CA LEU A 38 2.32 -13.50 11.29
C LEU A 38 1.68 -14.89 11.19
N ASP A 39 2.50 -15.93 11.13
CA ASP A 39 2.03 -17.32 11.07
C ASP A 39 1.40 -17.76 12.40
N ARG A 40 2.02 -17.41 13.53
CA ARG A 40 1.49 -17.71 14.88
C ARG A 40 0.11 -17.13 15.11
N HIS A 41 -0.13 -15.94 14.57
CA HIS A 41 -1.38 -15.22 14.71
C HIS A 41 -2.38 -15.52 13.58
N GLU A 42 -2.06 -16.47 12.70
CA GLU A 42 -2.91 -16.90 11.60
C GLU A 42 -3.33 -15.71 10.71
N CYS A 43 -2.42 -14.74 10.51
CA CYS A 43 -2.70 -13.55 9.73
C CYS A 43 -3.16 -13.93 8.32
N THR A 44 -4.27 -13.32 7.91
CA THR A 44 -4.74 -13.36 6.53
C THR A 44 -3.68 -12.73 5.62
N ILE A 45 -3.73 -13.05 4.34
CA ILE A 45 -2.74 -12.47 3.43
C ILE A 45 -2.95 -10.96 3.29
N GLU A 46 -4.19 -10.46 3.34
CA GLU A 46 -4.46 -9.01 3.39
C GLU A 46 -3.75 -8.35 4.59
N GLU A 47 -3.80 -8.96 5.78
CA GLU A 47 -3.05 -8.46 6.94
C GLU A 47 -1.54 -8.49 6.70
N ARG A 48 -1.05 -9.56 6.06
CA ARG A 48 0.36 -9.67 5.68
C ARG A 48 0.76 -8.58 4.67
N GLU A 49 -0.11 -8.21 3.72
CA GLU A 49 0.17 -7.11 2.78
C GLU A 49 0.36 -5.76 3.49
N GLU A 50 -0.33 -5.57 4.60
CA GLU A 50 -0.27 -4.35 5.41
C GLU A 50 0.87 -4.37 6.44
N TYR A 51 1.23 -5.55 6.99
CA TYR A 51 2.20 -5.66 8.08
C TYR A 51 3.62 -5.96 7.57
N GLU A 52 3.78 -6.77 6.52
CA GLU A 52 5.10 -7.15 6.00
C GLU A 52 5.97 -5.94 5.60
N PRO A 53 5.44 -4.89 4.94
CA PRO A 53 6.26 -3.72 4.61
C PRO A 53 6.86 -3.04 5.86
N HIS A 54 6.16 -3.05 7.00
CA HIS A 54 6.70 -2.53 8.25
C HIS A 54 7.81 -3.43 8.81
N LEU A 55 7.61 -4.76 8.78
CA LEU A 55 8.60 -5.74 9.24
C LEU A 55 9.87 -5.74 8.37
N ASP A 56 9.74 -5.67 7.05
CA ASP A 56 10.85 -5.54 6.11
C ASP A 56 11.70 -4.28 6.39
N ASN A 57 11.08 -3.22 6.95
CA ASN A 57 11.75 -2.00 7.40
C ASN A 57 12.24 -2.06 8.87
N GLY A 58 12.14 -3.22 9.53
CA GLY A 58 12.56 -3.41 10.92
C GLY A 58 11.65 -2.75 11.96
N CYS A 59 10.42 -2.38 11.58
CA CYS A 59 9.44 -1.78 12.47
C CYS A 59 8.57 -2.88 13.10
N VAL A 60 8.42 -2.86 14.43
CA VAL A 60 7.45 -3.74 15.11
C VAL A 60 6.04 -3.20 14.86
N VAL A 61 5.12 -4.11 14.55
CA VAL A 61 3.70 -3.78 14.32
C VAL A 61 2.87 -4.28 15.50
N TYR A 62 1.98 -3.43 15.99
CA TYR A 62 0.88 -3.83 16.84
C TYR A 62 -0.44 -3.69 16.09
N ALA A 63 -1.34 -4.65 16.27
CA ALA A 63 -2.69 -4.59 15.76
C ALA A 63 -3.66 -5.27 16.75
N GLY A 64 -4.93 -4.90 16.66
CA GLY A 64 -5.99 -5.51 17.46
C GLY A 64 -7.09 -4.51 17.82
N VAL A 65 -8.14 -5.00 18.47
CA VAL A 65 -9.35 -4.22 18.74
C VAL A 65 -9.33 -3.43 20.05
N ASP A 66 -8.41 -3.75 20.98
CA ASP A 66 -8.29 -3.07 22.26
C ASP A 66 -7.17 -2.01 22.20
N TYR A 67 -7.53 -0.82 21.73
CA TYR A 67 -6.60 0.28 21.53
C TYR A 67 -5.94 0.74 22.83
N GLU A 68 -6.60 0.67 23.99
CA GLU A 68 -5.95 1.02 25.26
C GLU A 68 -4.83 0.02 25.57
N ARG A 69 -5.14 -1.28 25.46
CA ARG A 69 -4.16 -2.33 25.72
C ARG A 69 -2.98 -2.26 24.74
N ILE A 70 -3.26 -2.05 23.45
CA ILE A 70 -2.23 -1.89 22.43
C ILE A 70 -1.31 -0.73 22.75
N LEU A 71 -1.87 0.43 23.12
CA LEU A 71 -1.09 1.62 23.46
C LEU A 71 -0.14 1.32 24.63
N ARG A 72 -0.65 0.72 25.71
CA ARG A 72 0.15 0.36 26.88
C ARG A 72 1.27 -0.62 26.58
N GLU A 73 1.08 -1.54 25.63
CA GLU A 73 2.14 -2.47 25.24
C GLU A 73 3.18 -1.80 24.33
N ALA A 74 2.75 -1.01 23.35
CA ALA A 74 3.64 -0.30 22.44
C ALA A 74 4.53 0.71 23.17
N GLU A 75 4.00 1.43 24.16
CA GLU A 75 4.73 2.40 24.99
C GLU A 75 5.90 1.79 25.78
N LYS A 76 5.93 0.46 25.98
CA LYS A 76 7.03 -0.20 26.71
C LYS A 76 8.33 -0.27 25.90
N GLU A 77 8.25 -0.22 24.57
CA GLU A 77 9.41 -0.41 23.70
C GLU A 77 9.61 0.68 22.65
N ALA A 78 8.64 1.58 22.47
CA ALA A 78 8.70 2.70 21.53
C ALA A 78 9.05 4.02 22.22
N ASP A 79 9.84 4.86 21.54
CA ASP A 79 9.92 6.30 21.84
C ASP A 79 8.83 7.07 21.08
N ILE A 80 8.43 6.57 19.89
CA ILE A 80 7.38 7.15 19.05
C ILE A 80 6.48 6.03 18.53
N ILE A 81 5.17 6.24 18.61
CA ILE A 81 4.16 5.36 18.04
C ILE A 81 3.65 5.98 16.75
N LEU A 82 3.80 5.24 15.65
CA LEU A 82 3.21 5.58 14.35
C LEU A 82 1.86 4.90 14.23
N TRP A 83 0.77 5.65 14.37
CA TRP A 83 -0.55 5.11 14.07
C TRP A 83 -0.78 5.08 12.55
N ASP A 84 -1.11 3.91 12.02
CA ASP A 84 -1.32 3.66 10.60
C ASP A 84 -2.78 3.22 10.35
N GLY A 85 -3.56 4.16 9.83
CA GLY A 85 -4.98 4.01 9.52
C GLY A 85 -5.27 3.21 8.26
N GLY A 86 -4.25 2.78 7.50
CA GLY A 86 -4.44 1.93 6.34
C GLY A 86 -5.20 2.57 5.21
N ASN A 87 -6.22 1.85 4.74
CA ASN A 87 -6.99 2.21 3.57
C ASN A 87 -7.83 3.48 3.69
N ASN A 88 -7.99 4.06 4.89
CA ASN A 88 -8.45 5.43 5.19
C ASN A 88 -9.23 5.41 6.51
N ASP A 89 -8.59 5.25 7.68
CA ASP A 89 -9.23 5.53 8.96
C ASP A 89 -8.59 6.76 9.65
N PHE A 90 -9.18 7.22 10.75
CA PHE A 90 -8.66 8.29 11.61
C PHE A 90 -8.23 7.71 12.98
N PRO A 91 -7.26 8.33 13.67
CA PRO A 91 -6.68 7.74 14.86
C PRO A 91 -7.67 7.67 16.02
N PHE A 92 -7.68 6.54 16.73
CA PHE A 92 -8.44 6.38 17.99
C PHE A 92 -7.63 6.84 19.21
N TYR A 93 -6.40 7.26 18.97
CA TYR A 93 -5.58 8.01 19.90
C TYR A 93 -5.63 9.49 19.54
N ARG A 94 -5.24 10.34 20.49
CA ARG A 94 -4.95 11.74 20.17
C ARG A 94 -3.49 11.81 19.68
N PRO A 95 -3.22 12.05 18.39
CA PRO A 95 -1.85 12.17 17.91
C PRO A 95 -1.24 13.52 18.32
N ASP A 96 0.08 13.53 18.54
CA ASP A 96 0.85 14.79 18.65
C ASP A 96 1.05 15.46 17.29
N VAL A 97 1.10 14.66 16.21
CA VAL A 97 1.19 15.10 14.82
C VAL A 97 0.31 14.23 13.93
N MET A 98 -0.64 14.84 13.23
CA MET A 98 -1.51 14.15 12.27
C MET A 98 -1.03 14.40 10.83
N ILE A 99 -0.65 13.33 10.12
CA ILE A 99 -0.28 13.38 8.70
C ILE A 99 -1.42 12.78 7.89
N THR A 100 -1.92 13.53 6.90
CA THR A 100 -2.95 13.05 5.97
C THR A 100 -2.44 13.05 4.54
N LEU A 101 -2.61 11.91 3.85
CA LEU A 101 -2.33 11.79 2.43
C LEU A 101 -3.59 12.16 1.62
N VAL A 102 -3.44 12.96 0.58
CA VAL A 102 -4.51 13.25 -0.39
C VAL A 102 -4.06 12.91 -1.81
N ASP A 103 -5.01 12.43 -2.62
CA ASP A 103 -4.74 11.96 -3.99
C ASP A 103 -5.44 12.89 -5.01
N PRO A 104 -4.68 13.68 -5.80
CA PRO A 104 -5.23 14.57 -6.83
C PRO A 104 -5.79 13.82 -8.03
N HIS A 105 -5.74 12.49 -8.11
CA HIS A 105 -6.51 11.74 -9.10
C HIS A 105 -8.01 11.68 -8.76
N ARG A 106 -8.38 12.02 -7.52
CA ARG A 106 -9.76 11.99 -7.02
C ARG A 106 -10.10 13.29 -6.29
N PRO A 107 -10.02 14.45 -6.97
CA PRO A 107 -10.22 15.74 -6.32
C PRO A 107 -11.64 15.83 -5.74
N GLY A 108 -11.73 16.35 -4.52
CA GLY A 108 -12.97 16.43 -3.75
C GLY A 108 -13.14 15.30 -2.73
N HIS A 109 -12.47 14.14 -2.89
CA HIS A 109 -12.55 13.06 -1.90
C HIS A 109 -12.05 13.49 -0.52
N GLU A 110 -11.08 14.39 -0.47
CA GLU A 110 -10.53 15.00 0.73
C GLU A 110 -11.55 15.88 1.50
N ILE A 111 -12.69 16.22 0.89
CA ILE A 111 -13.76 17.00 1.52
C ILE A 111 -15.14 16.31 1.56
N THR A 112 -15.41 15.37 0.65
CA THR A 112 -16.73 14.72 0.53
C THR A 112 -16.77 13.28 1.03
N TYR A 113 -15.63 12.59 1.13
CA TYR A 113 -15.60 11.17 1.48
C TYR A 113 -15.28 10.97 2.96
N HIS A 114 -15.98 10.06 3.65
CA HIS A 114 -15.64 9.70 5.03
C HIS A 114 -14.70 8.48 5.05
N PRO A 115 -13.63 8.48 5.86
CA PRO A 115 -13.20 9.55 6.77
C PRO A 115 -12.18 10.54 6.17
N GLY A 116 -11.96 10.58 4.86
CA GLY A 116 -11.05 11.54 4.22
C GLY A 116 -11.29 13.00 4.63
N ALA A 117 -12.55 13.42 4.69
CA ALA A 117 -12.98 14.73 5.17
C ALA A 117 -12.65 14.98 6.65
N THR A 118 -12.66 13.94 7.48
CA THR A 118 -12.25 14.00 8.89
C THR A 118 -10.73 14.13 8.99
N ASN A 119 -9.99 13.28 8.28
CA ASN A 119 -8.53 13.30 8.26
C ASN A 119 -7.97 14.65 7.81
N LEU A 120 -8.50 15.22 6.72
CA LEU A 120 -8.07 16.54 6.26
C LEU A 120 -8.26 17.64 7.31
N ARG A 121 -9.36 17.61 8.06
CA ARG A 121 -9.66 18.59 9.11
C ARG A 121 -8.76 18.45 10.34
N LEU A 122 -8.29 17.23 10.62
CA LEU A 122 -7.41 16.93 11.75
C LEU A 122 -5.93 17.11 11.41
N ALA A 123 -5.58 17.19 10.13
CA ALA A 123 -4.20 17.17 9.66
C ALA A 123 -3.37 18.37 10.15
N ASP A 124 -2.20 18.08 10.68
CA ASP A 124 -1.09 19.03 10.86
C ASP A 124 -0.27 19.20 9.58
N ILE A 125 -0.13 18.09 8.85
CA ILE A 125 0.61 17.97 7.60
C ILE A 125 -0.29 17.27 6.59
N VAL A 126 -0.45 17.87 5.41
CA VAL A 126 -1.14 17.27 4.28
C VAL A 126 -0.13 16.97 3.18
N ILE A 127 0.00 15.71 2.80
CA ILE A 127 0.85 15.30 1.68
C ILE A 127 -0.04 15.16 0.45
N ILE A 128 0.19 15.99 -0.57
CA ILE A 128 -0.43 15.82 -1.89
C ILE A 128 0.49 14.90 -2.70
N ASN A 129 0.09 13.64 -2.85
CA ASN A 129 0.91 12.63 -3.52
C ASN A 129 0.52 12.48 -5.01
N LYS A 130 1.35 11.79 -5.80
CA LYS A 130 1.12 11.47 -7.22
C LYS A 130 0.93 12.70 -8.12
N ILE A 131 1.47 13.86 -7.71
CA ILE A 131 1.29 15.11 -8.46
C ILE A 131 1.85 15.05 -9.88
N GLU A 132 2.88 14.22 -10.10
CA GLU A 132 3.57 14.01 -11.37
C GLU A 132 2.72 13.25 -12.40
N THR A 133 1.67 12.57 -11.94
CA THR A 133 0.77 11.79 -12.80
C THR A 133 -0.65 12.37 -12.87
N SER A 134 -0.96 13.40 -12.09
CA SER A 134 -2.26 14.09 -12.13
C SER A 134 -2.21 15.36 -12.95
N SER A 135 -3.37 15.89 -13.33
CA SER A 135 -3.45 17.17 -14.05
C SER A 135 -3.17 18.35 -13.10
N PRO A 136 -2.54 19.43 -13.59
CA PRO A 136 -2.34 20.64 -12.80
C PRO A 136 -3.64 21.19 -12.19
N GLU A 137 -4.75 21.13 -12.95
CA GLU A 137 -6.06 21.61 -12.50
C GLU A 137 -6.59 20.82 -11.29
N HIS A 138 -6.36 19.50 -11.26
CA HIS A 138 -6.76 18.68 -10.12
C HIS A 138 -5.90 18.97 -8.89
N VAL A 139 -4.59 19.12 -9.07
CA VAL A 139 -3.67 19.49 -7.98
C VAL A 139 -4.07 20.84 -7.38
N ASP A 140 -4.36 21.83 -8.23
CA ASP A 140 -4.79 23.16 -7.79
C ASP A 140 -6.14 23.13 -7.07
N LEU A 141 -7.09 22.31 -7.52
CA LEU A 141 -8.37 22.11 -6.85
C LEU A 141 -8.19 21.52 -5.45
N VAL A 142 -7.37 20.47 -5.31
CA VAL A 142 -7.05 19.88 -3.99
C VAL A 142 -6.40 20.91 -3.07
N ARG A 143 -5.44 21.71 -3.57
CA ARG A 143 -4.83 22.80 -2.78
C ARG A 143 -5.85 23.83 -2.34
N ALA A 144 -6.77 24.22 -3.22
CA ALA A 144 -7.84 25.17 -2.88
C ALA A 144 -8.76 24.61 -1.78
N ASN A 145 -9.09 23.31 -1.87
CA ASN A 145 -9.90 22.63 -0.87
C ASN A 145 -9.18 22.53 0.49
N ILE A 146 -7.89 22.18 0.51
CA ILE A 146 -7.07 22.16 1.73
C ILE A 146 -7.10 23.54 2.39
N ARG A 147 -6.76 24.61 1.66
CA ARG A 147 -6.74 25.99 2.20
C ARG A 147 -8.10 26.42 2.75
N LYS A 148 -9.20 25.95 2.14
CA LYS A 148 -10.56 26.27 2.59
C LYS A 148 -10.96 25.52 3.86
N VAL A 149 -10.58 24.24 3.97
CA VAL A 149 -11.05 23.35 5.03
C VAL A 149 -10.11 23.33 6.24
N ASN A 150 -8.80 23.39 6.00
CA ASN A 150 -7.77 23.39 7.02
C ASN A 150 -6.62 24.34 6.62
N PRO A 151 -6.78 25.66 6.82
CA PRO A 151 -5.79 26.66 6.42
C PRO A 151 -4.46 26.57 7.20
N GLU A 152 -4.45 25.90 8.36
CA GLU A 152 -3.27 25.79 9.23
C GLU A 152 -2.37 24.58 8.88
N ALA A 153 -2.87 23.63 8.08
CA ALA A 153 -2.10 22.47 7.69
C ALA A 153 -0.93 22.84 6.78
N VAL A 154 0.26 22.30 7.08
CA VAL A 154 1.42 22.42 6.20
C VAL A 154 1.25 21.47 5.03
N VAL A 155 1.43 21.95 3.80
CA VAL A 155 1.30 21.14 2.59
C VAL A 155 2.68 20.69 2.12
N VAL A 156 2.83 19.38 1.92
CA VAL A 156 4.01 18.73 1.34
C VAL A 156 3.62 18.17 -0.02
N ASP A 157 4.43 18.48 -1.03
CA ASP A 157 4.25 17.96 -2.38
C ASP A 157 5.02 16.66 -2.54
N ALA A 158 4.40 15.65 -3.14
CA ALA A 158 5.04 14.35 -3.31
C ALA A 158 4.64 13.65 -4.61
N ALA A 159 5.56 12.82 -5.08
CA ALA A 159 5.39 11.85 -6.15
C ALA A 159 5.44 10.42 -5.60
N SER A 160 5.04 9.46 -6.43
CA SER A 160 5.20 8.03 -6.16
C SER A 160 5.87 7.34 -7.36
N PRO A 161 7.16 7.66 -7.61
CA PRO A 161 7.88 7.05 -8.72
C PRO A 161 7.93 5.53 -8.58
N ILE A 162 7.76 4.87 -9.72
CA ILE A 162 7.86 3.42 -9.81
C ILE A 162 9.31 2.99 -9.98
N PHE A 163 9.73 2.06 -9.14
CA PHE A 163 11.02 1.37 -9.15
C PHE A 163 10.81 -0.06 -9.64
N VAL A 164 11.63 -0.49 -10.59
CA VAL A 164 11.56 -1.83 -11.17
C VAL A 164 12.90 -2.51 -10.95
N GLU A 165 12.93 -3.45 -10.02
CA GLU A 165 14.15 -4.19 -9.72
C GLU A 165 14.49 -5.11 -10.90
N ASN A 166 15.71 -5.03 -11.42
CA ASN A 166 16.13 -5.72 -12.64
C ASN A 166 15.27 -5.43 -13.88
N GLY A 167 14.74 -4.20 -14.01
CA GLY A 167 13.84 -3.82 -15.10
C GLY A 167 14.41 -4.01 -16.53
N GLN A 168 15.73 -4.10 -16.69
CA GLN A 168 16.37 -4.49 -17.95
C GLN A 168 15.90 -5.84 -18.51
N LEU A 169 15.41 -6.75 -17.65
CA LEU A 169 14.86 -8.05 -18.06
C LEU A 169 13.57 -7.92 -18.87
N LEU A 170 12.85 -6.79 -18.75
CA LEU A 170 11.57 -6.59 -19.43
C LEU A 170 11.74 -6.15 -20.90
N ARG A 171 12.90 -5.61 -21.27
CA ARG A 171 13.11 -5.01 -22.60
C ARG A 171 12.93 -6.05 -23.72
N GLY A 172 11.96 -5.80 -24.60
CA GLY A 172 11.64 -6.65 -25.75
C GLY A 172 10.99 -7.99 -25.39
N LYS A 173 10.59 -8.18 -24.13
CA LYS A 173 9.98 -9.42 -23.63
C LYS A 173 8.47 -9.35 -23.60
N ARG A 174 7.83 -10.51 -23.81
CA ARG A 174 6.40 -10.71 -23.58
C ARG A 174 6.22 -10.99 -22.10
N VAL A 175 5.42 -10.19 -21.40
CA VAL A 175 5.35 -10.24 -19.95
C VAL A 175 3.93 -10.51 -19.46
N LEU A 176 3.82 -11.33 -18.42
CA LEU A 176 2.59 -11.43 -17.64
C LEU A 176 2.67 -10.43 -16.49
N VAL A 177 1.65 -9.60 -16.32
CA VAL A 177 1.59 -8.63 -15.21
C VAL A 177 0.58 -9.10 -14.18
N VAL A 178 1.02 -9.25 -12.94
CA VAL A 178 0.18 -9.59 -11.78
C VAL A 178 0.10 -8.37 -10.88
N GLU A 179 -1.11 -7.92 -10.56
CA GLU A 179 -1.35 -6.65 -9.86
C GLU A 179 -2.34 -6.81 -8.71
N ASP A 180 -2.39 -5.79 -7.86
CA ASP A 180 -3.26 -5.74 -6.69
C ASP A 180 -4.75 -5.90 -7.04
N GLY A 181 -5.37 -6.99 -6.54
CA GLY A 181 -6.75 -7.33 -6.81
C GLY A 181 -7.75 -6.26 -6.37
N PRO A 182 -7.72 -5.76 -5.12
CA PRO A 182 -8.57 -4.66 -4.66
C PRO A 182 -8.49 -3.41 -5.54
N THR A 183 -7.29 -2.97 -5.95
CA THR A 183 -7.11 -1.84 -6.86
C THR A 183 -7.82 -2.06 -8.19
N LEU A 184 -7.69 -3.25 -8.76
CA LEU A 184 -8.31 -3.60 -10.04
C LEU A 184 -9.83 -3.80 -9.95
N THR A 185 -10.32 -4.33 -8.84
CA THR A 185 -11.73 -4.73 -8.69
C THR A 185 -12.56 -3.61 -8.08
N HIS A 186 -12.45 -3.41 -6.77
CA HIS A 186 -13.18 -2.37 -6.04
C HIS A 186 -12.71 -0.95 -6.38
N GLY A 187 -11.44 -0.80 -6.77
CA GLY A 187 -10.87 0.47 -7.23
C GLY A 187 -11.19 0.81 -8.68
N ASN A 188 -11.78 -0.12 -9.45
CA ASN A 188 -12.19 0.04 -10.85
C ASN A 188 -11.07 0.48 -11.80
N MET A 189 -9.81 0.14 -11.47
CA MET A 189 -8.65 0.44 -12.32
C MET A 189 -8.44 -0.66 -13.36
N ALA A 190 -8.12 -0.29 -14.60
CA ALA A 190 -7.82 -1.25 -15.66
C ALA A 190 -6.37 -1.76 -15.63
N TYR A 191 -5.47 -1.07 -14.94
CA TYR A 191 -4.07 -1.43 -14.78
C TYR A 191 -3.47 -0.73 -13.55
N GLY A 192 -2.36 -1.25 -13.03
CA GLY A 192 -1.66 -0.72 -11.87
C GLY A 192 -0.19 -0.38 -12.15
N ALA A 193 0.63 -0.44 -11.09
CA ALA A 193 2.04 -0.07 -11.13
C ALA A 193 2.87 -1.05 -11.96
N GLY A 194 2.58 -2.35 -11.88
CA GLY A 194 3.23 -3.40 -12.66
C GLY A 194 3.16 -3.14 -14.17
N ALA A 195 1.99 -2.78 -14.69
CA ALA A 195 1.77 -2.51 -16.10
C ALA A 195 2.50 -1.24 -16.56
N ILE A 196 2.49 -0.19 -15.72
CA ILE A 196 3.22 1.06 -15.99
C ILE A 196 4.73 0.75 -16.02
N GLY A 197 5.23 -0.01 -15.04
CA GLY A 197 6.61 -0.47 -14.97
C GLY A 197 7.03 -1.27 -16.20
N ALA A 198 6.24 -2.28 -16.59
CA ALA A 198 6.49 -3.10 -17.77
C ALA A 198 6.65 -2.28 -19.05
N ARG A 199 5.72 -1.35 -19.29
CA ARG A 199 5.75 -0.47 -20.47
C ARG A 199 6.95 0.48 -20.42
N LYS A 200 7.20 1.11 -19.27
CA LYS A 200 8.32 2.05 -19.07
C LYS A 200 9.68 1.40 -19.38
N TYR A 201 9.85 0.11 -19.06
CA TYR A 201 11.09 -0.62 -19.30
C TYR A 201 11.13 -1.37 -20.65
N GLY A 202 10.11 -1.16 -21.49
CA GLY A 202 10.12 -1.58 -22.89
C GLY A 202 9.72 -3.03 -23.11
N ALA A 203 8.81 -3.58 -22.29
CA ALA A 203 8.11 -4.83 -22.63
C ALA A 203 7.49 -4.74 -24.03
N SER A 204 7.64 -5.80 -24.83
CA SER A 204 7.10 -5.84 -26.20
C SER A 204 5.60 -6.11 -26.22
N GLU A 205 5.11 -6.85 -25.22
CA GLU A 205 3.71 -7.27 -25.13
C GLU A 205 3.32 -7.54 -23.67
N LEU A 206 2.09 -7.17 -23.28
CA LEU A 206 1.46 -7.66 -22.06
C LEU A 206 0.56 -8.84 -22.44
N ILE A 207 0.86 -10.04 -21.97
CA ILE A 207 0.13 -11.26 -22.32
C ILE A 207 -1.24 -11.26 -21.64
N ASP A 208 -2.27 -11.64 -22.39
CA ASP A 208 -3.62 -11.85 -21.87
C ASP A 208 -3.68 -13.15 -21.03
N PRO A 209 -3.90 -13.08 -19.70
CA PRO A 209 -3.99 -14.26 -18.85
C PRO A 209 -5.34 -14.98 -18.92
N ARG A 210 -6.41 -14.37 -19.49
CA ARG A 210 -7.78 -14.90 -19.44
C ARG A 210 -7.93 -16.32 -20.02
N PRO A 211 -7.26 -16.70 -21.13
CA PRO A 211 -7.32 -18.06 -21.65
C PRO A 211 -6.76 -19.13 -20.68
N TYR A 212 -5.93 -18.72 -19.72
CA TYR A 212 -5.24 -19.59 -18.78
C TYR A 212 -5.85 -19.55 -17.37
N ALA A 213 -6.79 -18.63 -17.13
CA ALA A 213 -7.42 -18.44 -15.83
C ALA A 213 -8.24 -19.67 -15.41
N VAL A 214 -8.01 -20.13 -14.19
CA VAL A 214 -8.73 -21.26 -13.57
C VAL A 214 -9.52 -20.81 -12.34
N GLY A 215 -10.56 -21.58 -12.00
CA GLY A 215 -11.36 -21.40 -10.79
C GLY A 215 -11.85 -19.97 -10.56
N SER A 216 -11.64 -19.44 -9.36
CA SER A 216 -12.13 -18.12 -8.96
C SER A 216 -11.52 -16.96 -9.76
N ILE A 217 -10.33 -17.14 -10.35
CA ILE A 217 -9.69 -16.12 -11.21
C ILE A 217 -10.48 -15.99 -12.52
N LYS A 218 -10.94 -17.12 -13.08
CA LYS A 218 -11.82 -17.11 -14.25
C LYS A 218 -13.14 -16.39 -13.96
N ASP A 219 -13.72 -16.65 -12.79
CA ASP A 219 -14.95 -15.99 -12.35
C ASP A 219 -14.72 -14.49 -12.13
N THR A 220 -13.54 -14.10 -11.64
CA THR A 220 -13.15 -12.69 -11.48
C THR A 220 -13.12 -11.97 -12.83
N PHE A 221 -12.49 -12.55 -13.86
CA PHE A 221 -12.53 -11.97 -15.21
C PHE A 221 -13.93 -11.91 -15.81
N ALA A 222 -14.81 -12.87 -15.49
CA ALA A 222 -16.20 -12.85 -15.94
C ALA A 222 -17.02 -11.74 -15.23
N LYS A 223 -16.68 -11.44 -13.97
CA LYS A 223 -17.36 -10.41 -13.17
C LYS A 223 -16.89 -8.99 -13.49
N TYR A 224 -15.61 -8.82 -13.80
CA TYR A 224 -14.96 -7.52 -14.02
C TYR A 224 -14.49 -7.41 -15.47
N ASP A 225 -15.38 -6.98 -16.36
CA ASP A 225 -15.20 -6.96 -17.82
C ASP A 225 -14.16 -5.95 -18.31
N HIS A 226 -13.82 -4.95 -17.49
CA HIS A 226 -12.75 -4.00 -17.75
C HIS A 226 -11.35 -4.63 -17.65
N LEU A 227 -11.22 -5.80 -17.02
CA LEU A 227 -9.95 -6.52 -16.90
C LEU A 227 -9.65 -7.31 -18.18
N SER A 228 -8.41 -7.14 -18.66
CA SER A 228 -7.92 -7.78 -19.89
C SER A 228 -6.54 -8.38 -19.65
N TYR A 229 -5.49 -7.62 -19.92
CA TYR A 229 -4.10 -8.10 -19.96
C TYR A 229 -3.40 -8.13 -18.58
N ILE A 230 -4.17 -7.98 -17.51
CA ILE A 230 -3.65 -7.89 -16.15
C ILE A 230 -4.28 -9.01 -15.33
N LEU A 231 -3.44 -9.81 -14.67
CA LEU A 231 -3.86 -10.86 -13.76
C LEU A 231 -4.11 -10.25 -12.37
N PRO A 232 -5.36 -10.17 -11.87
CA PRO A 232 -5.61 -9.72 -10.52
C PRO A 232 -5.14 -10.77 -9.52
N ALA A 233 -4.31 -10.36 -8.56
CA ALA A 233 -4.00 -11.17 -7.38
C ALA A 233 -5.20 -11.11 -6.43
N MET A 234 -5.98 -12.19 -6.38
CA MET A 234 -7.24 -12.24 -5.64
C MET A 234 -7.12 -12.98 -4.32
N GLY A 235 -7.73 -12.40 -3.27
CA GLY A 235 -8.06 -12.97 -1.96
C GLY A 235 -7.41 -14.31 -1.65
N TYR A 236 -6.27 -14.31 -1.00
CA TYR A 236 -5.37 -15.45 -1.03
C TYR A 236 -5.72 -16.58 -0.04
N SER A 237 -6.89 -17.20 -0.21
CA SER A 237 -7.11 -18.53 0.35
C SER A 237 -6.11 -19.52 -0.25
N LYS A 238 -5.89 -20.66 0.42
CA LYS A 238 -5.03 -21.72 -0.11
C LYS A 238 -5.43 -22.12 -1.54
N THR A 239 -6.73 -22.27 -1.80
CA THR A 239 -7.25 -22.57 -3.14
C THR A 239 -6.93 -21.47 -4.14
N GLN A 240 -7.08 -20.20 -3.75
CA GLN A 240 -6.82 -19.06 -4.64
C GLN A 240 -5.33 -18.89 -4.95
N LEU A 241 -4.45 -19.22 -4.00
CA LEU A 241 -3.00 -19.31 -4.25
C LEU A 241 -2.66 -20.42 -5.25
N GLU A 242 -3.26 -21.60 -5.11
CA GLU A 242 -3.08 -22.72 -6.04
C GLU A 242 -3.62 -22.39 -7.45
N GLU A 243 -4.77 -21.72 -7.53
CA GLU A 243 -5.34 -21.22 -8.78
C GLU A 243 -4.47 -20.12 -9.44
N LEU A 244 -3.89 -19.23 -8.64
CA LEU A 244 -2.98 -18.18 -9.11
C LEU A 244 -1.68 -18.79 -9.66
N GLU A 245 -1.09 -19.75 -8.93
CA GLU A 245 0.08 -20.51 -9.37
C GLU A 245 -0.19 -21.27 -10.67
N ALA A 246 -1.32 -21.97 -10.75
CA ALA A 246 -1.73 -22.72 -11.95
C ALA A 246 -1.97 -21.79 -13.15
N THR A 247 -2.62 -20.65 -12.93
CA THR A 247 -2.86 -19.65 -13.97
C THR A 247 -1.53 -19.12 -14.51
N ILE A 248 -0.63 -18.65 -13.63
CA ILE A 248 0.68 -18.12 -14.02
C ILE A 248 1.51 -19.17 -14.76
N ALA A 249 1.50 -20.42 -14.30
CA ALA A 249 2.24 -21.51 -14.94
C ALA A 249 1.72 -21.88 -16.34
N GLY A 250 0.45 -21.58 -16.65
CA GLY A 250 -0.14 -21.80 -17.96
C GLY A 250 0.24 -20.72 -18.98
N VAL A 251 0.60 -19.51 -18.54
CA VAL A 251 0.89 -18.39 -19.44
C VAL A 251 2.28 -18.52 -20.08
N ASP A 252 2.33 -18.48 -21.41
CA ASP A 252 3.55 -18.38 -22.20
C ASP A 252 4.12 -16.95 -22.16
N ALA A 253 4.69 -16.57 -21.02
CA ALA A 253 5.37 -15.30 -20.79
C ALA A 253 6.87 -15.53 -20.57
N ASP A 254 7.69 -14.61 -21.07
CA ASP A 254 9.14 -14.63 -20.86
C ASP A 254 9.52 -14.22 -19.44
N VAL A 255 8.73 -13.32 -18.82
CA VAL A 255 8.95 -12.74 -17.48
C VAL A 255 7.59 -12.47 -16.83
N VAL A 256 7.50 -12.66 -15.51
CA VAL A 256 6.33 -12.29 -14.70
C VAL A 256 6.66 -11.02 -13.91
N VAL A 257 5.82 -10.00 -14.04
CA VAL A 257 5.94 -8.72 -13.34
C VAL A 257 5.00 -8.73 -12.15
N ILE A 258 5.56 -8.61 -10.94
CA ILE A 258 4.83 -8.55 -9.68
C ILE A 258 4.64 -7.08 -9.29
N GLY A 259 3.41 -6.57 -9.49
CA GLY A 259 2.97 -5.22 -9.10
C GLY A 259 2.14 -5.17 -7.82
N THR A 260 2.07 -6.27 -7.07
CA THR A 260 1.41 -6.35 -5.76
C THR A 260 2.24 -5.71 -4.65
N PRO A 261 1.62 -5.23 -3.55
CA PRO A 261 2.34 -4.73 -2.38
C PRO A 261 3.29 -5.79 -1.80
N ILE A 262 2.82 -7.04 -1.66
CA ILE A 262 3.65 -8.16 -1.22
C ILE A 262 4.49 -8.74 -2.34
N ASP A 263 5.54 -9.43 -1.93
CA ASP A 263 6.31 -10.26 -2.85
C ASP A 263 5.61 -11.62 -3.04
N LEU A 264 4.85 -11.75 -4.12
CA LEU A 264 4.15 -13.00 -4.46
C LEU A 264 5.09 -14.22 -4.53
N SER A 265 6.37 -14.02 -4.84
CA SER A 265 7.34 -15.11 -4.90
C SER A 265 7.59 -15.79 -3.55
N ARG A 266 7.18 -15.17 -2.44
CA ARG A 266 7.23 -15.76 -1.09
C ARG A 266 6.04 -16.68 -0.78
N VAL A 267 4.93 -16.53 -1.49
CA VAL A 267 3.66 -17.25 -1.19
C VAL A 267 3.27 -18.26 -2.27
N ILE A 268 3.73 -18.08 -3.51
CA ILE A 268 3.48 -19.02 -4.63
C ILE A 268 4.76 -19.29 -5.41
N LYS A 269 4.79 -20.41 -6.15
CA LYS A 269 5.92 -20.75 -7.01
C LYS A 269 5.71 -20.20 -8.42
N ILE A 270 6.59 -19.30 -8.83
CA ILE A 270 6.62 -18.77 -10.19
C ILE A 270 7.86 -19.35 -10.90
N LYS A 271 7.65 -20.05 -12.01
CA LYS A 271 8.74 -20.72 -12.76
C LYS A 271 9.48 -19.76 -13.68
N GLN A 272 8.76 -18.79 -14.22
CA GLN A 272 9.30 -17.74 -15.07
C GLN A 272 10.20 -16.80 -14.23
N PRO A 273 11.21 -16.16 -14.83
CA PRO A 273 11.90 -15.04 -14.19
C PRO A 273 10.90 -14.01 -13.69
N THR A 274 11.10 -13.49 -12.48
CA THR A 274 10.23 -12.49 -11.86
C THR A 274 10.93 -11.14 -11.77
N VAL A 275 10.15 -10.08 -11.97
CA VAL A 275 10.56 -8.69 -11.76
C VAL A 275 9.54 -8.04 -10.83
N ARG A 276 10.02 -7.45 -9.74
CA ARG A 276 9.15 -6.75 -8.79
C ARG A 276 9.11 -5.26 -9.11
N VAL A 277 7.89 -4.74 -9.08
CA VAL A 277 7.61 -3.32 -9.23
C VAL A 277 7.22 -2.78 -7.87
N ARG A 278 7.97 -1.79 -7.40
CA ARG A 278 7.72 -1.08 -6.13
C ARG A 278 7.45 0.39 -6.44
N TYR A 279 6.81 1.07 -5.50
CA TYR A 279 6.72 2.52 -5.50
C TYR A 279 7.06 2.99 -4.09
N GLU A 280 7.68 4.17 -4.02
CA GLU A 280 7.99 4.80 -2.75
C GLU A 280 7.58 6.27 -2.83
N LEU A 281 7.12 6.82 -1.71
CA LEU A 281 6.82 8.24 -1.63
C LEU A 281 8.13 9.03 -1.81
N GLN A 282 8.12 9.98 -2.73
CA GLN A 282 9.20 10.92 -2.93
C GLN A 282 8.68 12.35 -2.76
N GLU A 283 9.17 13.04 -1.74
CA GLU A 283 8.85 14.45 -1.52
C GLU A 283 9.49 15.33 -2.61
N ILE A 284 8.80 16.40 -2.99
CA ILE A 284 9.21 17.33 -4.03
C ILE A 284 9.40 18.70 -3.40
N GLY A 285 10.66 19.14 -3.35
CA GLY A 285 11.03 20.45 -2.82
C GLY A 285 10.86 20.54 -1.30
N GLU A 286 10.48 21.72 -0.82
CA GLU A 286 10.32 22.06 0.60
C GLU A 286 8.91 22.64 0.83
N PRO A 287 8.31 22.46 2.02
CA PRO A 287 8.88 21.79 3.20
C PRO A 287 8.89 20.26 3.11
N ASN A 288 9.89 19.62 3.71
CA ASN A 288 10.00 18.16 3.81
C ASN A 288 9.57 17.59 5.19
N LEU A 289 9.20 16.31 5.23
CA LEU A 289 8.71 15.60 6.42
C LEU A 289 9.78 15.48 7.49
N ALA A 290 11.07 15.34 7.13
CA ALA A 290 12.13 15.19 8.12
C ALA A 290 12.25 16.43 9.00
N ASP A 291 12.23 17.62 8.39
CA ASP A 291 12.32 18.88 9.13
C ASP A 291 11.00 19.20 9.85
N LEU A 292 9.86 18.91 9.24
CA LEU A 292 8.55 19.07 9.89
C LEU A 292 8.40 18.17 11.12
N LEU A 293 8.83 16.90 11.03
CA LEU A 293 8.76 15.97 12.15
C LEU A 293 9.70 16.37 13.29
N LYS A 294 10.94 16.79 13.00
CA LYS A 294 11.84 17.34 14.03
C LYS A 294 11.22 18.55 14.74
N ALA A 295 10.65 19.47 13.98
CA ALA A 295 10.05 20.69 14.53
C ALA A 295 8.81 20.39 15.37
N LYS A 296 7.87 19.58 14.86
CA LYS A 296 6.59 19.31 15.54
C LYS A 296 6.73 18.35 16.73
N LEU A 297 7.66 17.39 16.68
CA LEU A 297 7.89 16.43 17.76
C LEU A 297 9.05 16.83 18.70
N SER A 298 9.68 17.99 18.47
CA SER A 298 10.83 18.49 19.26
C SER A 298 11.98 17.47 19.36
N LEU A 299 12.36 16.86 18.23
CA LEU A 299 13.37 15.77 18.15
C LEU A 299 14.79 16.24 17.85
#